data_AF-A0A9X2MSB8-F1
#
_entry.id   AF-A0A9X2MSB8-F1
#
_cell.length_a   1.000
_cell.length_b   1.000
_cell.length_c   1.000
_cell.angle_alpha   90.00
_cell.angle_beta   90.00
_cell.angle_gamma   90.00
#
_symmetry.space_group_name_H-M   'P 1'
#
loop_
_entity.id
_entity.type
_entity.pdbx_description
1 polymer ?
#
loop_
_entity_poly.entity_id
_entity_poly.type
_entity_poly.pdbx_seq_one_letter_code
_entity_poly.pdbx_strand_id
1 'polypeptide(L)'
;MMRDSNNRPVHEEIGSAIDENMERLKEAEHPFKDPHSSFLQQAEGGGPMRRTHLADMPLPVRVFGYVLIAISIVMVIFVAVITFRD
;
A
#
# COMPACT_ATOMS: atom_id res chain seq x y z
N MET A 1 19.84 -51.04 39.91
CA MET A 1 18.89 -50.98 38.79
C MET A 1 19.16 -49.69 38.03
N MET A 2 19.89 -49.80 36.91
CA MET A 2 20.17 -48.68 36.01
C MET A 2 18.90 -48.34 35.21
N ARG A 3 18.48 -47.08 35.21
CA ARG A 3 17.45 -46.57 34.29
C ARG A 3 18.12 -46.29 32.95
N ASP A 4 17.70 -47.00 31.91
CA ASP A 4 18.09 -46.72 30.52
C ASP A 4 17.84 -45.23 30.20
N SER A 5 18.89 -44.53 29.78
CA SER A 5 18.85 -43.11 29.41
C SER A 5 18.36 -42.89 27.98
N ASN A 6 17.70 -43.88 27.38
CA ASN A 6 17.46 -43.93 25.93
C ASN A 6 16.00 -43.66 25.53
N ASN A 7 15.31 -42.78 26.27
CA ASN A 7 13.95 -42.39 25.90
C ASN A 7 13.76 -40.88 26.06
N ARG A 8 14.49 -40.11 25.24
CA ARG A 8 14.10 -38.73 24.97
C ARG A 8 12.84 -38.78 24.10
N PRO A 9 11.78 -37.99 24.40
CA PRO A 9 10.57 -38.02 23.60
C PRO A 9 10.90 -37.56 22.19
N VAL A 10 10.78 -38.47 21.21
CA VAL A 10 11.00 -38.24 19.77
C VAL A 10 10.26 -36.99 19.24
N HIS A 11 9.20 -36.57 19.94
CA HIS A 11 8.45 -35.35 19.68
C HIS A 11 9.27 -34.05 19.79
N GLU A 12 10.32 -34.00 20.61
CA GLU A 12 11.10 -32.77 20.86
C GLU A 12 12.15 -32.53 19.76
N GLU A 13 12.71 -33.60 19.19
CA GLU A 13 13.67 -33.55 18.08
C GLU A 13 12.98 -33.32 16.71
N ILE A 14 11.78 -33.88 16.53
CA ILE A 14 10.98 -33.61 15.34
C ILE A 14 10.48 -32.16 15.35
N GLY A 15 10.07 -31.63 16.52
CA GLY A 15 9.62 -30.25 16.65
C GLY A 15 10.71 -29.24 16.31
N SER A 16 11.93 -29.42 16.82
CA SER A 16 13.04 -28.51 16.54
C SER A 16 13.51 -28.55 15.08
N ALA A 17 13.50 -29.71 14.44
CA ALA A 17 13.84 -29.86 13.02
C ALA A 17 12.77 -29.27 12.08
N ILE A 18 11.49 -29.27 12.50
CA ILE A 18 10.40 -28.62 11.76
C ILE A 18 10.52 -27.10 11.89
N ASP A 19 10.82 -26.59 13.09
CA ASP A 19 10.98 -25.15 13.33
C ASP A 19 12.18 -24.57 12.55
N GLU A 20 13.33 -25.26 12.53
CA GLU A 20 14.50 -24.81 11.75
C GLU A 20 14.21 -24.80 10.23
N ASN A 21 13.52 -25.83 9.71
CA ASN A 21 13.13 -25.86 8.30
C ASN A 21 12.06 -24.81 7.96
N MET A 22 11.13 -24.53 8.88
CA MET A 22 10.13 -23.47 8.73
C MET A 22 10.78 -22.09 8.68
N GLU A 23 11.82 -21.86 9.48
CA GLU A 23 12.58 -20.60 9.49
C GLU A 23 13.33 -20.40 8.16
N ARG A 24 13.96 -21.46 7.63
CA ARG A 24 14.62 -21.44 6.31
C ARG A 24 13.65 -21.22 5.15
N LEU A 25 12.44 -21.77 5.23
CA LEU A 25 11.40 -21.54 4.23
C LEU A 25 10.88 -20.11 4.25
N LYS A 26 10.76 -19.49 5.44
CA LYS A 26 10.41 -18.07 5.58
C LYS A 26 11.50 -17.13 5.06
N GLU A 27 12.77 -17.49 5.26
CA GLU A 27 13.91 -16.71 4.72
C GLU A 27 14.02 -16.86 3.18
N ALA A 28 13.60 -18.00 2.63
CA ALA A 28 13.47 -18.21 1.18
C ALA A 28 12.20 -17.57 0.58
N GLU A 29 11.20 -17.23 1.41
CA GLU A 29 9.99 -16.50 1.03
C GLU A 29 10.21 -14.98 1.08
N HIS A 30 11.37 -14.50 0.64
CA HIS A 30 11.41 -13.16 0.11
C HIS A 30 10.57 -13.16 -1.16
N PRO A 31 9.44 -12.41 -1.23
CA PRO A 31 8.69 -12.31 -2.46
C PRO A 31 9.66 -11.76 -3.49
N PHE A 32 9.96 -12.55 -4.52
CA PHE A 32 10.80 -12.14 -5.64
C PHE A 32 10.09 -10.96 -6.31
N LYS A 33 10.42 -9.75 -5.83
CA LYS A 33 9.80 -8.52 -6.27
C LYS A 33 10.50 -8.16 -7.57
N ASP A 34 9.93 -8.65 -8.67
CA ASP A 34 10.45 -8.41 -10.01
C ASP A 34 10.68 -6.89 -10.19
N PRO A 35 11.93 -6.44 -10.40
CA PRO A 35 12.26 -5.02 -10.60
C PRO A 35 11.43 -4.37 -11.71
N HIS A 36 11.02 -5.16 -12.71
CA HIS A 36 10.28 -4.67 -13.87
C HIS A 36 8.76 -4.57 -13.65
N SER A 37 8.22 -5.24 -12.63
CA SER A 37 6.78 -5.13 -12.28
C SER A 37 6.39 -3.72 -11.83
N SER A 38 7.33 -2.99 -11.21
CA SER A 38 7.11 -1.61 -10.77
C SER A 38 6.84 -0.64 -11.92
N PHE A 39 7.44 -0.88 -13.08
CA PHE A 39 7.30 -0.02 -14.25
C PHE A 39 5.94 -0.22 -14.92
N LEU A 40 5.51 -1.48 -15.07
CA LEU A 40 4.19 -1.83 -15.61
C LEU A 40 3.06 -1.30 -14.71
N GLN A 41 3.16 -1.48 -13.39
CA GLN A 41 2.11 -1.03 -12.46
C GLN A 41 2.01 0.50 -12.35
N GLN A 42 3.11 1.22 -12.58
CA GLN A 42 3.15 2.67 -12.63
C GLN A 42 2.60 3.22 -13.96
N ALA A 43 2.81 2.51 -15.08
CA ALA A 43 2.26 2.87 -16.38
C ALA A 43 0.75 2.56 -16.50
N GLU A 44 0.28 1.48 -15.88
CA GLU A 44 -1.11 1.03 -15.89
C GLU A 44 -2.00 1.76 -14.86
N GLY A 45 -1.42 2.65 -14.05
CA GLY A 45 -2.15 3.41 -13.03
C GLY A 45 -2.61 2.58 -11.82
N GLY A 46 -2.13 1.34 -11.68
CA GLY A 46 -2.44 0.42 -10.58
C GLY A 46 -1.66 0.67 -9.29
N GLY A 47 -0.80 1.69 -9.26
CA GLY A 47 -0.14 2.13 -8.03
C GLY A 47 -1.15 2.72 -7.03
N PRO A 48 -0.83 2.72 -5.72
CA PRO A 48 -1.68 3.34 -4.71
C PRO A 48 -2.02 4.77 -5.13
N MET A 49 -3.31 5.10 -5.11
CA MET A 49 -3.85 6.38 -5.57
C MET A 49 -3.04 7.53 -4.94
N ARG A 50 -2.11 8.09 -5.70
CA ARG A 50 -1.29 9.20 -5.23
C ARG A 50 -2.24 10.37 -5.06
N ARG A 51 -2.40 10.84 -3.82
CA ARG A 51 -3.03 12.13 -3.54
C ARG A 51 -2.14 13.20 -4.18
N THR A 52 -2.41 13.48 -5.44
CA THR A 52 -1.69 14.49 -6.21
C THR A 52 -2.19 15.84 -5.70
N HIS A 53 -1.34 16.56 -4.97
CA HIS A 53 -1.66 17.93 -4.61
C HIS A 53 -1.61 18.78 -5.88
N LEU A 54 -2.58 19.68 -6.03
CA LEU A 54 -2.60 20.64 -7.14
C LEU A 54 -1.31 21.47 -7.22
N ALA A 55 -0.62 21.62 -6.08
CA ALA A 55 0.66 22.30 -5.98
C ALA A 55 1.80 21.59 -6.73
N ASP A 56 1.74 20.27 -6.84
CA ASP A 56 2.75 19.41 -7.46
C ASP A 56 2.48 19.18 -8.95
N MET A 57 1.38 19.75 -9.47
CA MET A 57 1.00 19.62 -10.87
C MET A 57 1.79 20.61 -11.76
N PRO A 58 2.03 20.25 -13.03
CA PRO A 58 2.67 21.15 -13.98
C PRO A 58 1.85 22.44 -14.13
N LEU A 59 2.54 23.57 -14.28
CA LEU A 59 1.98 24.94 -14.32
C LEU A 59 0.63 25.07 -15.07
N PRO A 60 0.47 24.58 -16.32
CA PRO A 60 -0.80 24.73 -17.03
C PRO A 60 -1.97 24.01 -16.35
N VAL A 61 -1.72 22.79 -15.84
CA VAL A 61 -2.75 21.98 -15.16
C VAL A 61 -3.07 22.59 -13.79
N ARG A 62 -2.06 23.10 -13.11
CA ARG A 62 -2.22 23.78 -11.81
C ARG A 62 -3.10 25.03 -11.94
N VAL A 63 -2.84 25.88 -12.93
CA VAL A 63 -3.65 27.08 -13.19
C VAL A 63 -5.09 26.70 -13.54
N PHE A 64 -5.28 25.73 -14.43
CA PHE A 64 -6.61 25.25 -14.80
C PHE A 64 -7.41 24.77 -13.58
N GLY A 65 -6.78 23.97 -12.71
CA GLY A 65 -7.42 23.48 -11.49
C GLY A 65 -7.86 24.61 -10.55
N TYR A 66 -7.02 25.63 -10.34
CA TYR A 66 -7.40 26.79 -9.51
C TYR A 66 -8.52 27.63 -10.12
N VAL A 67 -8.53 27.80 -11.45
CA VAL A 67 -9.60 28.53 -12.14
C VAL A 67 -10.94 27.80 -11.97
N LEU A 68 -10.98 26.48 -12.12
CA LEU A 68 -12.21 25.71 -11.91
C LEU A 68 -12.72 25.80 -10.48
N ILE A 69 -11.83 25.73 -9.48
CA ILE A 69 -12.20 25.92 -8.08
C ILE A 69 -12.79 27.31 -7.86
N ALA A 70 -12.16 28.36 -8.40
CA ALA A 70 -12.65 29.73 -8.28
C ALA A 70 -14.03 29.91 -8.92
N ILE A 71 -14.24 29.41 -10.14
CA ILE A 71 -15.54 29.45 -10.83
C ILE A 71 -16.60 28.74 -9.99
N SER A 72 -16.27 27.56 -9.45
CA SER A 72 -17.20 26.77 -8.64
C SER A 72 -17.65 27.52 -7.40
N ILE A 73 -16.71 28.18 -6.70
CA ILE A 73 -17.02 29.00 -5.51
C ILE A 73 -17.94 30.17 -5.88
N VAL A 74 -17.64 30.88 -6.98
CA VAL A 74 -18.47 32.01 -7.44
C VAL A 74 -19.88 31.55 -7.80
N MET A 75 -20.03 30.40 -8.46
CA MET A 75 -21.32 29.79 -8.79
C MET A 75 -22.13 29.48 -7.53
N VAL A 76 -21.51 28.85 -6.54
CA VAL A 76 -22.18 28.52 -5.26
C VAL A 76 -22.65 29.79 -4.55
N ILE A 77 -21.82 30.83 -4.49
CA ILE A 77 -22.18 32.11 -3.90
C ILE A 77 -23.35 32.74 -4.66
N PHE A 78 -23.31 32.74 -5.98
CA PHE A 78 -24.35 33.32 -6.82
C PHE A 78 -25.71 32.63 -6.61
N VAL A 79 -25.71 31.30 -6.60
CA VAL A 79 -26.92 30.50 -6.30
C VAL A 79 -27.43 30.81 -4.89
N ALA A 80 -26.54 30.83 -3.89
CA ALA A 80 -26.94 31.15 -2.51
C ALA A 80 -27.58 32.55 -2.43
N VAL A 81 -26.99 33.56 -3.08
CA VAL A 81 -27.53 34.92 -3.10
C VAL A 81 -28.93 34.98 -3.70
N ILE A 82 -29.19 34.23 -4.79
CA ILE A 82 -30.54 34.15 -5.37
C ILE A 82 -31.50 33.47 -4.39
N THR A 83 -31.13 32.29 -3.89
CA THR A 83 -31.97 31.49 -2.99
C THR A 83 -32.34 32.20 -1.69
N PHE A 84 -31.46 33.04 -1.14
CA PHE A 84 -31.74 33.81 0.08
C PHE A 84 -32.34 35.19 -0.19
N ARG A 85 -32.43 35.61 -1.46
CA ARG A 85 -33.03 36.89 -1.86
C ARG A 85 -34.51 36.75 -2.19
N ASP A 86 -34.92 35.59 -2.72
CA ASP A 86 -36.33 35.18 -2.84
C ASP A 86 -36.87 34.62 -1.51
#